data_AF-J2TMN6-F1
#
_entry.id   AF-J2TMN6-F1
#
_cell.length_a   1.000
_cell.length_b   1.000
_cell.length_c   1.000
_cell.angle_alpha   90.00
_cell.angle_beta   90.00
_cell.angle_gamma   90.00
#
_symmetry.space_group_name_H-M   'P 1'
#
loop_
_entity.id
_entity.type
_entity.pdbx_description
1 polymer ?
#
loop_
_entity_poly.entity_id
_entity_poly.type
_entity_poly.pdbx_seq_one_letter_code
_entity_poly.pdbx_strand_id
1 'polypeptide(L)'
;MDRTITVAGSAVILGMALIGFGVWRTVPPTALDEVALPDTWSGRTLERDRVSVALDVKPPAKDGVLREAGVADVQFRVTHKAPGQPLSGVAPGVRVMPGDTH
;
A
#
# COMPACT_ATOMS: atom_id res chain seq x y z
N MET A 1 11.69 10.58 -59.10
CA MET A 1 11.55 10.18 -57.69
C MET A 1 10.28 9.37 -57.58
N ASP A 2 10.45 8.07 -57.36
CA ASP A 2 9.47 7.05 -57.73
C ASP A 2 8.29 6.99 -56.76
N ARG A 3 7.08 7.02 -57.32
CA ARG A 3 5.80 6.98 -56.57
C ARG A 3 5.72 5.80 -55.60
N THR A 4 6.43 4.71 -55.90
CA THR A 4 6.59 3.52 -55.05
C THR A 4 7.29 3.81 -53.73
N ILE A 5 8.30 4.70 -53.71
CA ILE A 5 9.03 5.07 -52.48
C ILE A 5 8.13 5.90 -51.55
N THR A 6 7.29 6.76 -52.11
CA THR A 6 6.32 7.57 -51.34
C THR A 6 5.26 6.69 -50.69
N VAL A 7 4.71 5.72 -51.42
CA VAL A 7 3.70 4.79 -50.89
C VAL A 7 4.30 3.90 -49.80
N ALA A 8 5.48 3.33 -50.03
CA ALA A 8 6.18 2.51 -49.04
C ALA A 8 6.49 3.29 -47.75
N GLY A 9 6.95 4.54 -47.86
CA GLY A 9 7.20 5.40 -46.71
C GLY A 9 5.93 5.70 -45.90
N SER A 10 4.81 5.99 -46.58
CA SER A 10 3.54 6.30 -45.92
C SER A 10 2.97 5.11 -45.13
N ALA A 11 3.12 3.89 -45.64
CA ALA A 11 2.65 2.68 -44.99
C ALA A 11 3.41 2.39 -43.67
N VAL A 12 4.72 2.64 -43.65
CA VAL A 12 5.54 2.45 -42.44
C VAL A 12 5.16 3.46 -41.34
N ILE A 13 4.95 4.72 -41.71
CA ILE A 13 4.55 5.77 -40.77
C ILE A 13 3.19 5.44 -40.16
N LEU A 14 2.23 5.01 -40.99
CA LEU A 14 0.89 4.63 -40.52
C LEU A 14 0.95 3.41 -39.59
N GLY A 15 1.78 2.42 -39.92
CA GLY A 15 1.99 1.25 -39.06
C GLY A 15 2.55 1.62 -37.68
N MET A 16 3.57 2.47 -37.62
CA MET A 16 4.11 2.94 -36.35
C MET A 16 3.10 3.78 -35.55
N ALA A 17 2.32 4.63 -36.22
CA ALA A 17 1.27 5.41 -35.56
C ALA A 17 0.21 4.51 -34.93
N LEU A 18 -0.22 3.45 -35.62
CA LEU A 18 -1.22 2.50 -35.12
C LEU A 18 -0.68 1.65 -33.96
N ILE A 19 0.59 1.24 -34.02
CA ILE A 19 1.24 0.50 -32.91
C ILE A 19 1.35 1.42 -31.68
N GLY A 20 1.83 2.65 -31.85
CA GLY A 20 1.93 3.63 -30.75
C GLY A 20 0.58 3.97 -30.14
N PHE A 21 -0.45 4.15 -30.98
CA PHE A 21 -1.82 4.41 -30.52
C PHE A 21 -2.44 3.20 -29.82
N GLY A 22 -2.18 1.98 -30.31
CA GLY A 22 -2.58 0.75 -29.65
C GLY A 22 -1.97 0.63 -28.25
N VAL A 23 -0.64 0.79 -28.14
CA VAL A 23 0.07 0.78 -26.85
C VAL A 23 -0.48 1.83 -25.89
N TRP A 24 -0.70 3.07 -26.35
CA TRP A 24 -1.27 4.12 -25.50
C TRP A 24 -2.68 3.81 -24.99
N ARG A 25 -3.49 3.08 -25.77
CA ARG A 25 -4.85 2.65 -25.37
C ARG A 25 -4.85 1.40 -24.48
N THR A 26 -3.83 0.56 -24.56
CA THR A 26 -3.76 -0.74 -23.87
C THR A 26 -2.79 -0.78 -22.71
N VAL A 27 -1.98 0.26 -22.48
CA VAL A 27 -1.35 0.45 -21.18
C VAL A 27 -2.47 0.95 -20.27
N PRO A 28 -3.08 0.10 -19.41
CA PRO A 28 -3.82 0.66 -18.29
C PRO A 28 -2.84 1.61 -17.61
N PRO A 29 -3.25 2.83 -17.20
CA PRO A 29 -2.47 3.50 -16.18
C PRO A 29 -2.36 2.45 -15.07
N THR A 30 -1.20 1.85 -14.91
CA THR A 30 -0.88 1.03 -13.76
C THR A 30 -0.95 2.05 -12.64
N ALA A 31 -2.17 2.23 -12.13
CA ALA A 31 -2.41 2.61 -10.77
C ALA A 31 -1.66 1.56 -9.98
N LEU A 32 -0.37 1.85 -9.74
CA LEU A 32 0.31 1.43 -8.54
C LEU A 32 -0.51 2.11 -7.45
N ASP A 33 -1.62 1.44 -7.12
CA ASP A 33 -2.80 2.05 -6.56
C ASP A 33 -2.36 2.76 -5.30
N GLU A 34 -2.50 4.07 -5.34
CA GLU A 34 -2.21 4.92 -4.22
C GLU A 34 -3.28 4.60 -3.19
N VAL A 35 -3.04 3.59 -2.37
CA VAL A 35 -3.95 3.21 -1.29
C VAL A 35 -3.82 4.29 -0.23
N ALA A 36 -4.57 5.37 -0.42
CA ALA A 36 -4.92 6.26 0.67
C ALA A 36 -5.41 5.37 1.81
N LEU A 37 -4.72 5.41 2.94
CA LEU A 37 -5.15 4.64 4.10
C LEU A 37 -6.58 5.05 4.38
N PRO A 38 -7.56 4.14 4.31
CA PRO A 38 -8.93 4.53 4.63
C PRO A 38 -8.90 5.01 6.08
N ASP A 39 -9.62 6.10 6.38
CA ASP A 39 -9.74 6.72 7.72
C ASP A 39 -10.19 5.72 8.83
N THR A 40 -10.49 4.48 8.43
CA THR A 40 -10.96 3.37 9.27
C THR A 40 -9.87 2.42 9.75
N TRP A 41 -8.59 2.59 9.37
CA TRP A 41 -7.50 1.70 9.79
C TRP A 41 -6.88 2.08 11.14
N SER A 42 -6.78 3.38 11.45
CA SER A 42 -6.36 3.88 12.76
C SER A 42 -7.58 4.13 13.67
N GLY A 43 -7.38 4.06 14.99
CA GLY A 43 -8.46 4.30 15.97
C GLY A 43 -9.44 3.14 16.13
N ARG A 44 -9.13 1.96 15.57
CA ARG A 44 -9.92 0.74 15.78
C ARG A 44 -9.57 0.12 17.13
N THR A 45 -10.58 -0.12 17.94
CA THR A 45 -10.44 -0.79 19.22
C THR A 45 -11.16 -2.14 19.16
N LEU A 46 -10.42 -3.22 19.38
CA LEU A 46 -10.98 -4.55 19.60
C LEU A 46 -11.10 -4.79 21.10
N GLU A 47 -12.29 -5.20 21.56
CA GLU A 47 -12.51 -5.58 22.94
C GLU A 47 -12.90 -7.04 23.04
N ARG A 48 -12.15 -7.81 23.83
CA ARG A 48 -12.42 -9.22 24.08
C ARG A 48 -11.91 -9.61 25.46
N ASP A 49 -12.71 -10.35 26.22
CA ASP A 49 -12.30 -10.95 27.50
C ASP A 49 -11.65 -9.94 28.47
N ARG A 50 -12.22 -8.72 28.54
CA ARG A 50 -11.72 -7.58 29.33
C ARG A 50 -10.36 -7.04 28.89
N VAL A 51 -9.86 -7.45 27.74
CA VAL A 51 -8.71 -6.87 27.06
C VAL A 51 -9.21 -5.95 25.95
N SER A 52 -8.63 -4.76 25.88
CA SER A 52 -8.85 -3.77 24.82
C SER A 52 -7.55 -3.62 24.04
N VAL A 53 -7.62 -3.76 22.71
CA VAL A 53 -6.49 -3.58 21.81
C VAL A 53 -6.83 -2.44 20.86
N ALA A 54 -6.12 -1.32 20.98
CA ALA A 54 -6.23 -0.20 20.05
C ALA A 54 -5.13 -0.30 18.98
N LEU A 55 -5.53 -0.20 17.71
CA LEU A 55 -4.65 -0.19 16.55
C LEU A 55 -4.41 1.26 16.09
N ASP A 56 -3.15 1.60 15.90
CA ASP A 56 -2.73 2.83 15.24
C ASP A 56 -1.77 2.49 14.09
N VAL A 57 -2.02 3.07 12.92
CA VAL A 57 -1.24 2.83 11.70
C VAL A 57 -0.81 4.18 11.15
N LYS A 58 0.50 4.40 11.07
CA LYS A 58 1.09 5.65 10.60
C LYS A 58 2.06 5.40 9.45
N PRO A 59 1.73 5.81 8.22
CA PRO A 59 2.68 5.75 7.12
C PRO A 59 3.73 6.86 7.29
N PRO A 60 4.97 6.64 6.82
CA PRO A 60 6.08 7.58 6.94
C PRO A 60 5.95 8.75 5.94
N ALA A 61 5.17 8.57 4.88
CA ALA A 61 4.94 9.59 3.87
C ALA A 61 4.10 10.75 4.45
N LYS A 62 4.49 11.98 4.13
CA LYS A 62 3.85 13.20 4.68
C LYS A 62 2.40 13.39 4.22
N ASP A 63 2.04 12.77 3.11
CA ASP A 63 0.69 12.76 2.54
C ASP A 63 -0.22 11.75 3.24
N GLY A 64 0.30 10.93 4.17
CA GLY A 64 -0.51 9.94 4.88
C GLY A 64 -0.83 8.71 4.01
N VAL A 65 -0.14 8.54 2.88
CA VAL A 65 -0.44 7.47 1.93
C VAL A 65 0.63 6.39 1.97
N LEU A 66 0.19 5.12 1.99
CA LEU A 66 1.09 3.98 1.85
C LEU A 66 1.25 3.62 0.37
N ARG A 67 2.50 3.55 -0.09
CA ARG A 67 2.84 3.17 -1.47
C ARG A 67 3.34 1.73 -1.50
N GLU A 68 3.32 1.12 -2.68
CA GLU A 68 3.95 -0.18 -2.88
C GLU A 68 5.43 -0.15 -2.44
N ALA A 69 5.88 -1.24 -1.80
CA ALA A 69 7.19 -1.35 -1.13
C ALA A 69 7.45 -0.31 -0.01
N GLY A 70 6.42 0.46 0.38
CA GLY A 70 6.45 1.35 1.53
C GLY A 70 6.32 0.59 2.85
N VAL A 71 6.96 1.13 3.89
CA VAL A 71 6.83 0.65 5.28
C VAL A 71 5.82 1.53 6.00
N ALA A 72 5.06 1.01 6.94
CA ALA A 72 4.25 1.79 7.88
C ALA A 72 4.69 1.48 9.31
N ASP A 73 4.61 2.48 10.20
CA ASP A 73 4.69 2.25 11.64
C ASP A 73 3.32 1.75 12.12
N VAL A 74 3.30 0.57 12.74
CA VAL A 74 2.08 -0.09 13.21
C VAL A 74 2.22 -0.31 14.71
N GLN A 75 1.31 0.30 15.48
CA GLN A 75 1.33 0.25 16.93
C GLN A 75 0.04 -0.41 17.46
N PHE A 76 0.22 -1.35 18.38
CA PHE A 76 -0.86 -1.98 19.12
C PHE A 76 -0.77 -1.59 20.59
N ARG A 77 -1.81 -0.95 21.13
CA ARG A 77 -1.92 -0.66 22.55
C ARG A 77 -2.87 -1.66 23.20
N VAL A 78 -2.31 -2.54 24.02
CA VAL A 78 -3.07 -3.55 24.76
C VAL A 78 -3.32 -3.06 26.19
N THR A 79 -4.59 -3.00 26.58
CA THR A 79 -5.04 -2.56 27.91
C THR A 79 -5.91 -3.64 28.54
N HIS A 80 -5.65 -4.01 29.78
CA HIS A 80 -6.51 -4.90 30.56
C HIS A 80 -7.46 -4.08 31.44
N LYS A 81 -8.76 -4.39 31.41
CA LYS A 81 -9.80 -3.67 32.16
C LYS A 81 -9.96 -4.13 33.62
N ALA A 82 -9.36 -5.26 34.03
CA ALA A 82 -9.38 -5.69 35.43
C ALA A 82 -8.05 -5.31 36.14
N PRO A 83 -8.07 -4.35 37.09
CA PRO A 83 -6.87 -3.94 37.80
C PRO A 83 -6.31 -5.10 38.65
N GLY A 84 -4.99 -5.32 38.61
CA GLY A 84 -4.28 -6.20 39.53
C GLY A 84 -3.73 -7.51 38.97
N GLN A 85 -4.12 -7.92 37.75
CA GLN A 85 -3.52 -9.09 37.08
C GLN A 85 -2.83 -8.67 35.78
N PRO A 86 -1.50 -8.86 35.66
CA PRO A 86 -0.80 -8.61 34.41
C PRO A 86 -1.27 -9.61 33.35
N LEU A 87 -1.29 -9.18 32.09
CA LEU A 87 -1.51 -10.09 30.96
C LEU A 87 -0.32 -11.05 30.90
N SER A 88 -0.58 -12.33 31.12
CA SER A 88 0.47 -13.36 31.07
C SER A 88 1.13 -13.36 29.69
N GLY A 89 2.47 -13.30 29.65
CA GLY A 89 3.25 -13.29 28.41
C GLY A 89 3.40 -11.92 27.74
N VAL A 90 2.75 -10.85 28.25
CA VAL A 90 2.97 -9.47 27.79
C VAL A 90 3.64 -8.70 28.92
N ALA A 91 4.98 -8.68 28.93
CA ALA A 91 5.70 -7.89 29.91
C ALA A 91 5.48 -6.39 29.63
N PRO A 92 5.23 -5.56 30.67
CA PRO A 92 5.07 -4.12 30.52
C PRO A 92 6.29 -3.51 29.80
N GLY A 93 6.06 -2.74 28.74
CA GLY A 93 7.12 -2.06 27.99
C GLY A 93 7.83 -2.90 26.92
N VAL A 94 7.43 -4.15 26.69
CA VAL A 94 7.96 -4.95 25.57
C VAL A 94 7.51 -4.37 24.24
N ARG A 95 8.50 -4.11 23.37
CA ARG A 95 8.30 -3.70 21.99
C ARG A 95 8.72 -4.90 21.12
N VAL A 96 7.74 -5.60 20.53
CA VAL A 96 8.01 -6.74 19.65
C VAL A 96 8.36 -6.20 18.27
N MET A 97 9.57 -6.46 17.79
CA MET A 97 9.98 -6.07 16.44
C MET A 97 9.66 -7.20 15.46
N PRO A 98 9.11 -6.91 14.26
CA PRO A 98 8.90 -7.93 13.24
C PRO A 98 10.26 -8.51 12.80
N GLY A 99 10.48 -9.81 13.03
CA GLY A 99 11.71 -10.51 12.67
C GLY A 99 12.44 -11.18 13.84
N ASP A 100 12.09 -10.85 15.08
CA ASP A 100 12.60 -11.55 16.26
C ASP A 100 11.88 -12.90 16.39
N THR A 101 12.38 -13.89 15.66
CA THR A 101 11.99 -15.29 15.80
C THR A 101 12.96 -15.94 16.81
N HIS A 102 12.42 -16.37 17.94
CA HIS A 102 13.06 -17.36 18.81
C HIS A 102 12.74 -18.77 18.32
#